data_AF-A0A2S9YUW8-F1
#
_entry.id   AF-A0A2S9YUW8-F1
#
_cell.length_a   1.000
_cell.length_b   1.000
_cell.length_c   1.000
_cell.angle_alpha   90.00
_cell.angle_beta   90.00
_cell.angle_gamma   90.00
#
_symmetry.space_group_name_H-M   'P 1'
#
loop_
_entity.id
_entity.type
_entity.pdbx_description
1 polymer ?
#
loop_
_entity_poly.entity_id
_entity_poly.type
_entity_poly.pdbx_seq_one_letter_code
_entity_poly.pdbx_strand_id
1 'polypeptide(L)'
;MCAALRSFGAPISTHGVSEHDFARVDTVYQLGLPPRRIDLLTSISGINFDGAWAESLTVETEGVVFRVPSRDALLINKRASGRPKDLDDVRRLEATNPLIDAESNDEKPRGS
;
A
#
# COMPACT_ATOMS: atom_id res chain seq x y z
N MET A 1 18.28 -1.35 -5.53
CA MET A 1 17.10 -0.65 -6.10
C MET A 1 17.33 -0.21 -7.55
N CYS A 2 18.32 0.64 -7.83
CA CYS A 2 18.55 1.18 -9.19
C CYS A 2 18.77 0.10 -10.28
N ALA A 3 19.43 -1.01 -9.97
CA ALA A 3 19.57 -2.13 -10.91
C ALA A 3 18.21 -2.74 -11.30
N ALA A 4 17.32 -2.96 -10.33
CA ALA A 4 15.98 -3.49 -10.57
C ALA A 4 15.13 -2.51 -11.41
N LEU A 5 15.21 -1.21 -11.12
CA LEU A 5 14.51 -0.18 -11.90
C LEU A 5 15.00 -0.13 -13.35
N ARG A 6 16.31 -0.22 -13.60
CA ARG A 6 16.85 -0.34 -14.96
C ARG A 6 16.37 -1.60 -15.67
N SER A 7 16.37 -2.75 -14.96
CA SER A 7 15.86 -4.01 -15.51
C SER A 7 14.37 -3.95 -15.83
N PHE A 8 13.59 -3.18 -15.07
CA PHE A 8 12.18 -2.90 -15.34
C PHE A 8 11.97 -1.96 -16.54
N GLY A 9 13.03 -1.30 -17.03
CA GLY A 9 12.94 -0.33 -18.13
C GLY A 9 12.65 1.10 -17.66
N ALA A 10 12.78 1.39 -16.36
CA ALA A 10 12.64 2.74 -15.84
C ALA A 10 13.79 3.64 -16.36
N PRO A 11 13.50 4.84 -16.90
CA PRO A 11 14.50 5.75 -17.46
C PRO A 11 15.27 6.54 -16.38
N ILE A 12 15.69 5.87 -15.29
CA ILE A 12 16.31 6.53 -14.12
C ILE A 12 17.59 7.30 -14.50
N SER A 13 18.39 6.79 -15.45
CA SER A 13 19.60 7.46 -15.92
C SER A 13 19.28 8.73 -16.70
N THR A 14 18.27 8.70 -17.57
CA THR A 14 17.81 9.87 -18.34
C THR A 14 17.17 10.93 -17.43
N HIS A 15 16.50 10.50 -16.36
CA HIS A 15 15.94 11.40 -15.35
C HIS A 15 16.99 11.95 -14.38
N GLY A 16 18.25 11.51 -14.46
CA GLY A 16 19.32 11.90 -13.55
C GLY A 16 19.16 11.37 -12.12
N VAL A 17 18.38 10.30 -11.94
CA VAL A 17 18.10 9.69 -10.63
C VAL A 17 19.21 8.72 -10.26
N SER A 18 19.71 8.86 -9.05
CA SER A 18 20.81 8.10 -8.48
C SER A 18 20.36 7.29 -7.25
N GLU A 19 21.25 6.46 -6.72
CA GLU A 19 20.99 5.75 -5.45
C GLU A 19 20.84 6.69 -4.26
N HIS A 20 21.49 7.86 -4.30
CA HIS A 20 21.42 8.85 -3.23
C HIS A 20 20.00 9.41 -3.08
N ASP A 21 19.24 9.54 -4.17
CA ASP A 21 17.86 10.02 -4.13
C ASP A 21 16.95 9.05 -3.37
N PHE A 22 17.17 7.75 -3.51
CA PHE A 22 16.41 6.72 -2.78
C PHE A 22 16.87 6.54 -1.32
N ALA A 23 18.01 7.11 -0.93
CA ALA A 23 18.47 7.13 0.45
C ALA A 23 17.92 8.33 1.26
N ARG A 24 17.29 9.31 0.59
CA ARG A 24 16.72 10.50 1.22
C ARG A 24 15.25 10.29 1.53
N VAL A 25 14.89 10.49 2.80
CA VAL A 25 13.51 10.55 3.28
C VAL A 25 12.72 11.64 2.50
N ASP A 26 11.44 11.40 2.29
CA ASP A 26 10.49 12.28 1.58
C ASP A 26 10.78 12.49 0.09
N THR A 27 11.59 11.61 -0.51
CA THR A 27 11.73 11.52 -1.96
C THR A 27 10.56 10.75 -2.57
N VAL A 28 9.96 11.35 -3.61
CA VAL A 28 8.96 10.73 -4.47
C VAL A 28 9.50 10.67 -5.89
N TYR A 29 9.57 9.47 -6.47
CA TYR A 29 9.94 9.26 -7.86
C TYR A 29 8.78 8.63 -8.63
N GLN A 30 8.35 9.31 -9.70
CA GLN A 30 7.21 8.93 -10.50
C GLN A 30 7.65 8.26 -11.81
N LEU A 31 7.00 7.14 -12.14
CA LEU A 31 7.18 6.42 -13.39
C LEU A 31 5.86 6.35 -14.17
N GLY A 32 5.90 6.85 -15.41
CA GLY A 32 4.77 6.83 -16.32
C GLY A 32 3.74 7.94 -16.09
N LEU A 33 2.57 7.77 -16.70
CA LEU A 33 1.45 8.70 -16.68
C LEU A 33 0.16 7.98 -16.28
N PRO A 34 -0.85 8.71 -15.74
CA PRO A 34 -2.17 8.13 -15.50
C PRO A 34 -2.77 7.46 -16.76
N PRO A 35 -3.55 6.38 -16.63
CA PRO A 35 -3.90 5.69 -15.38
C PRO A 35 -2.84 4.68 -14.90
N ARG A 36 -1.79 4.42 -15.69
CA ARG A 36 -0.75 3.41 -15.42
C ARG A 36 0.53 4.07 -14.92
N ARG A 37 0.42 4.71 -13.75
CA ARG A 37 1.53 5.38 -13.07
C ARG A 37 1.99 4.57 -11.86
N ILE A 38 3.29 4.51 -11.64
CA ILE A 38 3.91 3.92 -10.45
C ILE A 38 4.64 5.02 -9.70
N ASP A 39 4.33 5.17 -8.41
CA ASP A 39 4.96 6.14 -7.52
C ASP A 39 5.86 5.38 -6.53
N LEU A 40 7.16 5.69 -6.50
CA LEU A 40 8.12 5.19 -5.52
C LEU A 40 8.30 6.24 -4.43
N LEU A 41 7.95 5.90 -3.20
CA LEU A 41 8.07 6.78 -2.04
C LEU A 41 9.09 6.20 -1.07
N THR A 42 9.98 7.06 -0.58
CA THR A 42 11.00 6.71 0.45
C THR A 42 10.47 6.89 1.87
N SER A 43 9.30 7.49 2.02
CA SER A 43 8.58 7.68 3.27
C SER A 43 7.09 7.80 3.02
N ILE A 44 6.30 7.50 4.05
CA ILE A 44 4.85 7.64 4.03
C ILE A 44 4.39 8.19 5.38
N SER A 45 3.29 8.96 5.37
CA SER A 45 2.78 9.61 6.57
C SER A 45 2.31 8.60 7.62
N GLY A 46 2.59 8.87 8.89
CA GLY A 46 2.00 8.17 10.04
C GLY A 46 2.60 6.82 10.41
N ILE A 47 3.46 6.21 9.58
CA ILE A 47 4.11 4.93 9.87
C ILE A 47 5.57 4.91 9.40
N ASN A 48 6.43 4.17 10.12
CA ASN A 48 7.80 3.88 9.70
C ASN A 48 7.85 2.60 8.87
N PHE A 49 8.91 2.45 8.06
CA PHE A 49 9.05 1.31 7.16
C PHE A 49 9.19 -0.01 7.93
N ASP A 50 10.06 -0.07 8.94
CA ASP A 50 10.38 -1.33 9.64
C ASP A 50 9.15 -1.95 10.31
N GLY A 51 8.34 -1.14 10.99
CA GLY A 51 7.10 -1.58 11.62
C GLY A 51 6.04 -1.96 10.58
N ALA A 52 5.88 -1.16 9.53
CA ALA A 52 4.95 -1.48 8.44
C ALA A 52 5.35 -2.77 7.70
N TRP A 53 6.65 -3.04 7.57
CA TRP A 53 7.19 -4.23 6.94
C TRP A 53 7.03 -5.46 7.82
N ALA A 54 7.29 -5.35 9.13
CA ALA A 54 7.10 -6.43 10.09
C ALA A 54 5.67 -6.97 10.06
N GLU A 55 4.68 -6.07 10.03
CA GLU A 55 3.26 -6.41 10.00
C GLU A 55 2.70 -6.61 8.58
N SER A 56 3.53 -6.52 7.53
CA SER A 56 3.05 -6.64 6.15
C SER A 56 2.54 -8.04 5.82
N LEU A 57 1.53 -8.10 4.96
CA LEU A 57 0.97 -9.35 4.46
C LEU A 57 1.74 -9.79 3.21
N THR A 58 2.14 -11.05 3.16
CA THR A 58 2.69 -11.66 1.94
C THR A 58 1.54 -12.17 1.09
N VAL A 59 1.50 -11.76 -0.17
CA VAL A 59 0.46 -12.10 -1.15
C VAL A 59 1.13 -12.71 -2.37
N GLU A 60 0.50 -13.73 -2.94
CA GLU A 60 0.90 -14.33 -4.20
C GLU A 60 -0.23 -14.16 -5.23
N THR A 61 0.10 -13.62 -6.40
CA THR A 61 -0.82 -13.56 -7.55
C THR A 61 -0.04 -13.82 -8.83
N GLU A 62 -0.60 -14.60 -9.76
CA GLU A 62 0.03 -14.89 -11.05
C GLU A 62 1.49 -15.40 -10.92
N GLY A 63 1.80 -16.12 -9.83
CA GLY A 63 3.15 -16.62 -9.54
C GLY A 63 4.14 -15.56 -9.02
N VAL A 64 3.68 -14.34 -8.72
CA VAL A 64 4.48 -13.26 -8.15
C VAL A 64 4.15 -13.10 -6.67
N VAL A 65 5.18 -13.25 -5.83
CA VAL A 65 5.09 -13.03 -4.38
C VAL A 65 5.52 -11.60 -4.04
N PHE A 66 4.66 -10.84 -3.37
CA PHE A 66 4.95 -9.49 -2.92
C PHE A 66 4.30 -9.19 -1.57
N ARG A 67 4.67 -8.06 -0.96
CA ARG A 67 4.15 -7.62 0.33
C ARG A 67 3.24 -6.42 0.19
N VAL A 68 2.16 -6.42 0.95
CA VAL A 68 1.25 -5.28 1.08
C VAL A 68 1.16 -4.85 2.55
N PRO A 69 0.96 -3.55 2.84
CA PRO A 69 0.74 -3.08 4.21
C PRO A 69 -0.43 -3.82 4.86
N SER A 70 -0.35 -4.07 6.17
CA SER A 70 -1.50 -4.55 6.93
C SER A 70 -2.66 -3.55 6.86
N ARG A 71 -3.87 -4.02 7.16
CA ARG A 71 -5.05 -3.16 7.25
C ARG A 71 -4.81 -2.01 8.24
N ASP A 72 -4.21 -2.29 9.39
CA ASP A 72 -3.98 -1.30 10.43
C ASP A 72 -2.94 -0.26 10.01
N ALA A 73 -1.82 -0.70 9.41
CA ALA A 73 -0.82 0.22 8.86
C ALA A 73 -1.42 1.10 7.75
N LEU A 74 -2.25 0.52 6.88
CA LEU A 74 -2.95 1.25 5.81
C LEU A 74 -3.92 2.31 6.38
N LEU A 75 -4.68 1.97 7.42
CA LEU A 75 -5.60 2.90 8.08
C LEU A 75 -4.85 4.07 8.74
N ILE A 76 -3.77 3.79 9.47
CA ILE A 76 -2.93 4.83 10.08
C ILE A 76 -2.39 5.76 8.99
N ASN A 77 -1.85 5.19 7.90
CA ASN A 77 -1.31 5.98 6.80
C ASN A 77 -2.35 6.88 6.14
N LYS A 78 -3.54 6.35 5.84
CA LYS A 78 -4.62 7.11 5.19
C LYS A 78 -5.18 8.22 6.08
N ARG A 79 -5.30 7.98 7.39
CA ARG A 79 -5.69 9.03 8.34
C ARG A 79 -4.64 10.13 8.41
N ALA A 80 -3.36 9.75 8.43
CA ALA A 80 -2.24 10.69 8.49
C ALA A 80 -2.04 11.49 7.20
N SER A 81 -2.31 10.91 6.02
CA SER A 81 -2.22 11.62 4.74
C SER A 81 -3.34 12.64 4.55
N GLY A 82 -4.51 12.40 5.14
CA GLY A 82 -5.63 13.36 5.22
C GLY A 82 -6.24 13.79 3.89
N ARG A 83 -5.89 13.12 2.77
CA ARG A 83 -6.45 13.45 1.45
C ARG A 83 -7.95 13.14 1.45
N PRO A 84 -8.82 13.93 0.79
CA PRO A 84 -10.27 13.69 0.81
C PRO A 84 -10.66 12.24 0.47
N LYS A 85 -10.03 11.68 -0.56
CA LYS A 85 -10.21 10.28 -0.95
C LYS A 85 -9.72 9.29 0.11
N ASP A 86 -8.60 9.58 0.79
CA ASP A 86 -8.07 8.71 1.85
C ASP A 86 -9.03 8.65 3.05
N LEU A 87 -9.68 9.77 3.40
CA LEU A 87 -10.71 9.81 4.44
C LEU A 87 -11.95 8.97 4.07
N ASP A 88 -12.39 9.04 2.81
CA ASP A 88 -13.48 8.19 2.31
C ASP A 88 -13.11 6.70 2.34
N ASP A 89 -11.88 6.37 1.92
CA ASP A 89 -11.36 5.00 1.96
C ASP A 89 -11.26 4.48 3.41
N VAL A 90 -10.87 5.32 4.39
CA VAL A 90 -10.84 4.95 5.82
C VAL A 90 -12.24 4.55 6.30
N ARG A 91 -13.27 5.37 6.02
CA ARG A 91 -14.65 5.04 6.43
C ARG A 91 -15.12 3.70 5.85
N ARG A 92 -14.76 3.42 4.58
CA ARG A 92 -15.10 2.13 3.93
C ARG A 92 -14.38 0.96 4.59
N LEU A 93 -13.07 1.09 4.81
CA LEU A 93 -12.27 0.04 5.43
C LEU A 93 -12.74 -0.27 6.85
N GLU A 94 -13.15 0.73 7.63
CA GLU A 94 -13.72 0.57 8.97
C GLU A 94 -15.08 -0.15 8.96
N ALA A 95 -15.92 0.14 7.98
CA ALA A 95 -17.22 -0.51 7.83
C ALA A 95 -17.09 -2.01 7.46
N THR A 96 -16.04 -2.40 6.73
CA THR A 96 -15.80 -3.80 6.33
C THR A 96 -15.05 -4.59 7.41
N ASN A 97 -15.47 -4.50 8.67
CA ASN A 97 -14.84 -5.30 9.73
C ASN A 97 -15.20 -6.78 9.53
N PRO A 98 -14.25 -7.68 9.22
CA PRO A 98 -14.56 -9.10 8.99
C PRO A 98 -15.13 -9.80 10.24
N LEU A 99 -15.03 -9.19 11.42
CA LEU A 99 -15.68 -9.71 12.64
C LEU A 99 -17.18 -9.41 12.71
N ILE A 100 -17.70 -8.43 11.97
CA ILE A 100 -19.15 -8.11 11.96
C ILE A 100 -19.88 -9.02 10.95
N ASP A 101 -19.21 -9.38 9.84
CA ASP A 101 -19.80 -10.21 8.80
C ASP A 101 -19.79 -11.72 9.14
N ALA A 102 -18.93 -12.15 10.07
CA ALA A 102 -18.86 -13.55 10.52
C ALA A 102 -19.95 -13.94 11.54
N GLU A 103 -20.49 -12.99 12.31
CA GLU A 103 -21.54 -13.25 13.31
C GLU A 103 -22.97 -13.17 12.75
N SER A 104 -23.13 -12.79 11.48
CA SER A 104 -24.46 -12.58 10.87
C SER A 104 -25.03 -13.79 10.14
N ASN A 105 -24.38 -14.97 10.19
CA ASN A 105 -24.81 -16.16 9.43
C ASN A 105 -25.19 -17.38 10.27
N ASP A 106 -25.45 -17.23 11.57
CA ASP A 106 -25.93 -18.34 12.41
C ASP A 106 -27.25 -18.00 13.13
N GLU A 107 -28.28 -17.62 12.36
CA GLU A 107 -29.66 -17.80 12.84
C GLU A 107 -30.65 -17.94 11.67
N LYS A 108 -30.82 -19.17 11.19
CA LYS A 108 -32.11 -19.57 10.63
C LYS A 108 -32.56 -20.87 11.30
N PRO A 109 -33.51 -20.82 12.25
CA PRO A 109 -34.04 -22.03 12.84
C PRO A 109 -34.83 -22.80 11.77
N ARG A 110 -34.59 -24.12 11.74
CA ARG A 110 -35.44 -25.07 11.03
C ARG A 110 -36.79 -25.16 11.74
N GLY A 111 -37.87 -25.05 11.00
CA GLY A 111 -39.24 -25.36 11.45
C GLY A 111 -40.25 -24.53 10.67
N SER A 112 -41.36 -25.07 10.17
CA SER A 112 -41.86 -26.44 10.10
C SER A 112 -42.78 -26.55 8.88
#